data_AF-A0AAV0RHG9-F1
#
_entry.id   AF-A0AAV0RHG9-F1
#
_cell.length_a   1.000
_cell.length_b   1.000
_cell.length_c   1.000
_cell.angle_alpha   90.00
_cell.angle_beta   90.00
_cell.angle_gamma   90.00
#
_symmetry.space_group_name_H-M   'P 1'
#
loop_
_entity.id
_entity.type
_entity.pdbx_description
1 polymer ?
#
loop_
_entity_poly.entity_id
_entity_poly.type
_entity_poly.pdbx_seq_one_letter_code
_entity_poly.pdbx_strand_id
1 'polypeptide(L)'
;MVMNNRPLKRARRNRVTADLHDFLTFPAESPGGGGPFRETVKAFLARHARLTSPPSLFPSLLTWQTAFRVGDLVDGPDLSPLVVALDVVEEDVTRSSASVYCNQCRVVGWSNHPVCRKRYHFIIRANGSPSDGFQKLCSRCGNSLQLSESRCKWCDFVLTTDDLAEWVYSQFEDSSHLLHGVVHSNGYGHLLRVNGKEGGSQTLTGTHVMNFWDRLCTSLSVRKVSVMDVSRKYGTEYRLLHAITKGHSWYGNWGYEFGNGSYGLTSETYRQVVETLSRVPLDQILFHGRGPRTSLQAAISFYKSLSNSELLTLKDLFSFLLRLLQESNMATSESVSTVKRDLGGCPSSRVLCAWSRNDVEELQESMIKVLTAASGETKWVARHTLKGVMCKRASPELLDYSLKHLGGKLASNCMMVQARCSPSSYDVEFR
;
A
#
# COMPACT_ATOMS: atom_id res chain seq x y z
N MET A 1 19.36 -63.10 1.26
CA MET A 1 18.27 -62.27 0.69
C MET A 1 18.43 -60.86 1.20
N VAL A 2 18.89 -59.93 0.37
CA VAL A 2 18.99 -58.50 0.72
C VAL A 2 17.92 -57.77 -0.07
N MET A 3 16.90 -57.27 0.62
CA MET A 3 15.83 -56.47 0.01
C MET A 3 16.26 -55.01 -0.13
N ASN A 4 16.30 -54.53 -1.37
CA ASN A 4 16.49 -53.13 -1.72
C ASN A 4 15.19 -52.34 -1.47
N ASN A 5 15.15 -51.48 -0.45
CA ASN A 5 14.11 -50.46 -0.30
C ASN A 5 14.56 -49.14 -0.93
N ARG A 6 14.04 -48.83 -2.12
CA ARG A 6 14.14 -47.49 -2.73
C ARG A 6 13.11 -46.54 -2.08
N PRO A 7 13.45 -45.29 -1.73
CA PRO A 7 12.47 -44.32 -1.27
C PRO A 7 11.58 -43.87 -2.43
N LEU A 8 10.26 -43.93 -2.25
CA LEU A 8 9.28 -43.37 -3.18
C LEU A 8 9.45 -41.85 -3.26
N LYS A 9 9.74 -41.34 -4.48
CA LYS A 9 9.80 -39.90 -4.76
C LYS A 9 8.48 -39.24 -4.38
N ARG A 10 8.52 -38.35 -3.37
CA ARG A 10 7.41 -37.47 -2.99
C ARG A 10 7.04 -36.59 -4.19
N ALA A 11 5.83 -36.74 -4.72
CA ALA A 11 5.34 -35.91 -5.81
C ALA A 11 5.34 -34.44 -5.40
N ARG A 12 6.01 -33.58 -6.18
CA ARG A 12 6.05 -32.12 -6.00
C ARG A 12 4.62 -31.56 -6.02
N ARG A 13 4.20 -30.94 -4.91
CA ARG A 13 2.92 -30.21 -4.75
C ARG A 13 2.83 -28.93 -5.60
N ASN A 14 3.90 -28.56 -6.31
CA ASN A 14 4.06 -27.29 -7.03
C ASN A 14 3.29 -27.20 -8.37
N ARG A 15 2.60 -28.26 -8.84
CA ARG A 15 1.87 -28.20 -10.12
C ARG A 15 0.52 -27.49 -10.05
N VAL A 16 -0.13 -27.42 -8.88
CA VAL A 16 -1.54 -26.94 -8.77
C VAL A 16 -1.67 -25.42 -8.89
N THR A 17 -0.60 -24.67 -8.63
CA THR A 17 -0.61 -23.20 -8.61
C THR A 17 -0.07 -22.56 -9.88
N ALA A 18 0.56 -23.35 -10.77
CA ALA A 18 1.08 -22.87 -12.05
C ALA A 18 -0.04 -22.45 -13.03
N ASP A 19 -1.22 -23.04 -12.88
CA ASP A 19 -2.40 -22.75 -13.71
C ASP A 19 -3.20 -21.53 -13.22
N LEU A 20 -2.78 -20.90 -12.11
CA LEU A 20 -3.45 -19.71 -11.58
C LEU A 20 -3.04 -18.45 -12.34
N HIS A 21 -4.00 -17.55 -12.52
CA HIS A 21 -3.75 -16.22 -13.07
C HIS A 21 -2.85 -15.40 -12.13
N ASP A 22 -1.97 -14.59 -12.70
CA ASP A 22 -1.13 -13.68 -11.92
C ASP A 22 -1.92 -12.43 -11.50
N PHE A 23 -2.00 -12.19 -10.19
CA PHE A 23 -2.69 -11.05 -9.61
C PHE A 23 -2.20 -9.70 -10.18
N LEU A 24 -0.91 -9.58 -10.49
CA LEU A 24 -0.31 -8.32 -10.90
C LEU A 24 -0.63 -7.92 -12.35
N THR A 25 -1.00 -8.89 -13.19
CA THR A 25 -1.30 -8.68 -14.61
C THR A 25 -2.73 -9.00 -14.99
N PHE A 26 -3.46 -9.74 -14.15
CA PHE A 26 -4.85 -10.12 -14.41
C PHE A 26 -5.83 -8.98 -14.06
N PRO A 27 -6.97 -8.89 -14.77
CA PRO A 27 -7.21 -9.47 -16.09
C PRO A 27 -6.29 -8.83 -17.14
N ALA A 28 -5.69 -9.63 -18.02
CA ALA A 28 -4.95 -9.09 -19.16
C ALA A 28 -5.91 -8.22 -19.98
N GLU A 29 -5.46 -7.05 -20.44
CA GLU A 29 -6.29 -6.08 -21.14
C GLU A 29 -7.06 -6.75 -22.29
N SER A 30 -8.33 -7.06 -22.04
CA SER A 30 -9.27 -7.35 -23.10
C SER A 30 -9.90 -6.00 -23.44
N PRO A 31 -9.79 -5.51 -24.69
CA PRO A 31 -10.56 -4.33 -25.08
C PRO A 31 -12.02 -4.63 -24.73
N GLY A 32 -12.62 -3.73 -23.96
CA GLY A 32 -13.83 -3.97 -23.17
C GLY A 32 -14.82 -4.89 -23.88
N GLY A 33 -15.10 -6.05 -23.27
CA GLY A 33 -16.15 -6.93 -23.77
C GLY A 33 -17.42 -6.10 -23.86
N GLY A 34 -17.88 -5.81 -25.09
CA GLY A 34 -18.76 -4.69 -25.44
C GLY A 34 -20.19 -4.80 -24.92
N GLY A 35 -20.36 -4.92 -23.60
CA GLY A 35 -21.64 -5.11 -22.94
C GLY A 35 -21.69 -4.46 -21.55
N PRO A 36 -22.89 -4.35 -20.97
CA PRO A 36 -23.08 -3.76 -19.65
C PRO A 36 -22.52 -4.66 -18.54
N PHE A 37 -22.12 -4.05 -17.41
CA PHE A 37 -21.58 -4.73 -16.24
C PHE A 37 -22.30 -6.03 -15.83
N ARG A 38 -23.64 -6.03 -15.83
CA ARG A 38 -24.46 -7.20 -15.48
C ARG A 38 -24.23 -8.45 -16.35
N GLU A 39 -23.72 -8.30 -17.56
CA GLU A 39 -23.44 -9.39 -18.50
C GLU A 39 -21.97 -9.79 -18.43
N THR A 40 -21.08 -8.80 -18.41
CA THR A 40 -19.62 -9.00 -18.29
C THR A 40 -19.26 -9.68 -16.96
N VAL A 41 -19.90 -9.31 -15.83
CA VAL A 41 -19.67 -9.96 -14.54
C VAL A 41 -20.08 -11.44 -14.55
N LYS A 42 -21.19 -11.79 -15.20
CA LYS A 42 -21.62 -13.19 -15.33
C LYS A 42 -20.65 -13.99 -16.19
N ALA A 43 -20.21 -13.43 -17.31
CA ALA A 43 -19.23 -14.06 -18.17
C ALA A 43 -17.88 -14.26 -17.46
N PHE A 44 -17.46 -13.26 -16.69
CA PHE A 44 -16.26 -13.34 -15.85
C PHE A 44 -16.37 -14.47 -14.82
N LEU A 45 -17.46 -14.51 -14.06
CA LEU A 45 -17.68 -15.53 -13.03
C LEU A 45 -17.74 -16.94 -13.63
N ALA A 46 -18.42 -17.11 -14.76
CA ALA A 46 -18.51 -18.40 -15.45
C ALA A 46 -17.16 -18.91 -15.97
N ARG A 47 -16.25 -17.99 -16.34
CA ARG A 47 -14.95 -18.35 -16.94
C ARG A 47 -13.83 -18.51 -15.91
N HIS A 48 -13.80 -17.65 -14.88
CA HIS A 48 -12.64 -17.52 -14.00
C HIS A 48 -12.91 -17.94 -12.56
N ALA A 49 -14.18 -18.01 -12.14
CA ALA A 49 -14.52 -18.23 -10.74
C ALA A 49 -15.21 -19.58 -10.52
N ARG A 50 -15.06 -20.11 -9.31
CA ARG A 50 -15.76 -21.32 -8.85
C ARG A 50 -16.79 -20.94 -7.80
N LEU A 51 -17.98 -21.50 -7.91
CA LEU A 51 -19.01 -21.33 -6.88
C LEU A 51 -18.57 -22.07 -5.61
N THR A 52 -18.54 -21.37 -4.49
CA THR A 52 -18.03 -21.92 -3.22
C THR A 52 -19.14 -22.37 -2.26
N SER A 53 -20.39 -21.97 -2.51
CA SER A 53 -21.54 -22.38 -1.69
C SER A 53 -22.76 -22.73 -2.54
N PRO A 54 -23.49 -23.79 -2.21
CA PRO A 54 -24.75 -24.10 -2.89
C PRO A 54 -25.80 -23.02 -2.58
N PRO A 55 -26.59 -22.58 -3.59
CA PRO A 55 -27.63 -21.55 -3.43
C PRO A 55 -28.65 -21.82 -2.33
N SER A 56 -28.85 -23.09 -1.96
CA SER A 56 -29.82 -23.51 -0.95
C SER A 56 -29.48 -23.05 0.46
N LEU A 57 -28.21 -22.75 0.76
CA LEU A 57 -27.79 -22.28 2.09
C LEU A 57 -28.03 -20.78 2.27
N PHE A 58 -28.10 -20.04 1.16
CA PHE A 58 -28.15 -18.58 1.15
C PHE A 58 -29.12 -18.08 0.07
N PRO A 59 -30.41 -17.92 0.38
CA PRO A 59 -31.42 -17.60 -0.63
C PRO A 59 -31.15 -16.28 -1.38
N SER A 60 -30.48 -15.34 -0.72
CA SER A 60 -30.19 -13.99 -1.23
C SER A 60 -28.71 -13.74 -1.56
N LEU A 61 -27.81 -14.69 -1.28
CA LEU A 61 -26.37 -14.52 -1.48
C LEU A 61 -25.79 -15.69 -2.28
N LEU A 62 -24.95 -15.37 -3.26
CA LEU A 62 -24.17 -16.36 -3.99
C LEU A 62 -22.70 -15.93 -3.97
N THR A 63 -21.82 -16.84 -3.61
CA THR A 63 -20.37 -16.56 -3.50
C THR A 63 -19.60 -17.38 -4.53
N TRP A 64 -18.81 -16.67 -5.32
CA TRP A 64 -17.81 -17.24 -6.20
C TRP A 64 -16.43 -16.83 -5.74
N GLN A 65 -15.44 -17.68 -6.01
CA GLN A 65 -14.06 -17.38 -5.69
C GLN A 65 -13.15 -17.58 -6.90
N THR A 66 -12.21 -16.67 -7.06
CA THR A 66 -11.09 -16.79 -8.00
C THR A 66 -9.79 -16.74 -7.23
N ALA A 67 -8.89 -17.69 -7.45
CA ALA A 67 -7.58 -17.72 -6.84
C ALA A 67 -6.52 -17.16 -7.80
N PHE A 68 -5.62 -16.33 -7.28
CA PHE A 68 -4.53 -15.70 -8.03
C PHE A 68 -3.19 -16.04 -7.40
N ARG A 69 -2.19 -16.34 -8.24
CA ARG A 69 -0.80 -16.34 -7.79
C ARG A 69 -0.29 -14.89 -7.73
N VAL A 70 0.57 -14.58 -6.78
CA VAL A 70 1.13 -13.22 -6.62
C VAL A 70 2.62 -13.23 -6.98
N GLY A 71 2.93 -13.23 -8.29
CA GLY A 71 4.29 -13.17 -8.84
C GLY A 71 5.36 -14.06 -8.18
N ASP A 72 6.63 -13.81 -8.50
CA ASP A 72 7.81 -14.37 -7.81
C ASP A 72 8.37 -13.34 -6.80
N LEU A 73 7.50 -12.75 -5.95
CA LEU A 73 7.93 -11.79 -4.92
C LEU A 73 8.67 -12.44 -3.73
N VAL A 74 9.01 -13.74 -3.83
CA VAL A 74 9.63 -14.51 -2.76
C VAL A 74 10.72 -15.42 -3.36
N ASP A 75 11.93 -14.88 -3.57
CA ASP A 75 13.13 -15.71 -3.75
C ASP A 75 13.61 -16.18 -2.37
N GLY A 76 12.92 -17.19 -1.83
CA GLY A 76 13.23 -17.82 -0.54
C GLY A 76 13.09 -19.34 -0.61
N PRO A 77 13.83 -20.10 0.22
CA PRO A 77 13.95 -21.56 0.10
C PRO A 77 12.66 -22.35 0.40
N ASP A 78 11.61 -21.73 0.95
CA ASP A 78 10.31 -22.37 1.25
C ASP A 78 9.26 -22.07 0.15
N LEU A 79 9.39 -22.79 -0.96
CA LEU A 79 8.63 -22.62 -2.20
C LEU A 79 7.16 -23.11 -2.11
N SER A 80 6.29 -22.34 -1.45
CA SER A 80 4.85 -22.34 -1.75
C SER A 80 4.47 -21.00 -2.35
N PRO A 81 4.01 -20.94 -3.62
CA PRO A 81 3.65 -19.68 -4.24
C PRO A 81 2.49 -19.05 -3.47
N LEU A 82 2.63 -17.76 -3.18
CA LEU A 82 1.59 -17.02 -2.47
C LEU A 82 0.34 -16.95 -3.33
N VAL A 83 -0.78 -17.39 -2.76
CA VAL A 83 -2.09 -17.35 -3.41
C VAL A 83 -2.98 -16.35 -2.67
N VAL A 84 -3.66 -15.52 -3.44
CA VAL A 84 -4.68 -14.57 -2.95
C VAL A 84 -6.01 -14.93 -3.57
N ALA A 85 -7.07 -14.97 -2.77
CA ALA A 85 -8.42 -15.23 -3.23
C ALA A 85 -9.23 -13.93 -3.37
N LEU A 86 -9.90 -13.77 -4.50
CA LEU A 86 -10.98 -12.81 -4.69
C LEU A 86 -12.30 -13.54 -4.50
N ASP A 87 -13.04 -13.18 -3.47
CA ASP A 87 -14.43 -13.56 -3.31
C ASP A 87 -15.31 -12.52 -4.02
N VAL A 88 -16.21 -13.00 -4.88
CA VAL A 88 -17.27 -12.20 -5.47
C VAL A 88 -18.59 -12.68 -4.90
N VAL A 89 -19.29 -11.82 -4.17
CA VAL A 89 -20.60 -12.13 -3.58
C VAL A 89 -21.69 -11.37 -4.32
N GLU A 90 -22.56 -12.08 -5.03
CA GLU A 90 -23.80 -11.51 -5.57
C GLU A 90 -24.84 -11.49 -4.47
N GLU A 91 -25.38 -10.31 -4.18
CA GLU A 91 -26.48 -10.12 -3.27
C GLU A 91 -27.74 -9.72 -4.04
N ASP A 92 -28.81 -10.48 -3.86
CA ASP A 92 -30.17 -10.09 -4.22
C ASP A 92 -30.79 -9.30 -3.06
N VAL A 93 -30.71 -7.98 -3.16
CA VAL A 93 -31.16 -7.07 -2.10
C VAL A 93 -32.68 -7.11 -1.90
N THR A 94 -33.44 -7.67 -2.84
CA THR A 94 -34.91 -7.79 -2.69
C THR A 94 -35.33 -8.99 -1.86
N ARG A 95 -34.43 -9.97 -1.71
CA ARG A 95 -34.66 -11.21 -0.94
C ARG A 95 -33.80 -11.26 0.33
N SER A 96 -32.97 -10.24 0.52
CA SER A 96 -32.11 -10.08 1.68
C SER A 96 -32.90 -9.55 2.88
N SER A 97 -32.56 -10.01 4.08
CA SER A 97 -32.99 -9.40 5.34
C SER A 97 -32.24 -8.09 5.64
N ALA A 98 -31.14 -7.82 4.93
CA ALA A 98 -30.39 -6.58 5.03
C ALA A 98 -31.08 -5.44 4.26
N SER A 99 -30.57 -4.22 4.44
CA SER A 99 -31.13 -3.03 3.80
C SER A 99 -31.12 -3.12 2.26
N VAL A 100 -32.29 -2.87 1.65
CA VAL A 100 -32.45 -2.70 0.20
C VAL A 100 -31.66 -1.49 -0.33
N TYR A 101 -31.35 -0.55 0.56
CA TYR A 101 -30.60 0.66 0.23
C TYR A 101 -29.10 0.44 0.36
N CYS A 102 -28.35 1.08 -0.54
CA CYS A 102 -26.90 1.16 -0.44
C CYS A 102 -26.50 2.41 0.34
N ASN A 103 -25.88 2.24 1.50
CA ASN A 103 -25.43 3.34 2.35
C ASN A 103 -24.46 4.29 1.62
N GLN A 104 -23.68 3.78 0.69
CA GLN A 104 -22.75 4.58 -0.10
C GLN A 104 -23.46 5.37 -1.20
N CYS A 105 -24.49 4.81 -1.82
CA CYS A 105 -25.34 5.51 -2.79
C CYS A 105 -26.02 6.74 -2.16
N ARG A 106 -26.40 6.63 -0.87
CA ARG A 106 -27.00 7.73 -0.11
C ARG A 106 -26.13 8.98 -0.12
N VAL A 107 -24.81 8.84 0.09
CA VAL A 107 -23.88 9.98 0.19
C VAL A 107 -23.44 10.52 -1.17
N VAL A 108 -23.63 9.78 -2.26
CA VAL A 108 -23.29 10.24 -3.63
C VAL A 108 -24.49 10.81 -4.40
N GLY A 109 -25.65 10.97 -3.76
CA GLY A 109 -26.80 11.68 -4.33
C GLY A 109 -28.00 10.81 -4.71
N TRP A 110 -27.98 9.50 -4.42
CA TRP A 110 -29.16 8.63 -4.61
C TRP A 110 -30.09 8.62 -3.40
N SER A 111 -29.73 9.31 -2.32
CA SER A 111 -30.55 9.46 -1.10
C SER A 111 -31.07 8.11 -0.59
N ASN A 112 -32.37 7.95 -0.36
CA ASN A 112 -32.99 6.70 0.09
C ASN A 112 -33.75 5.99 -1.05
N HIS A 113 -33.23 6.06 -2.27
CA HIS A 113 -33.85 5.36 -3.41
C HIS A 113 -33.17 4.01 -3.67
N PRO A 114 -33.95 2.94 -3.93
CA PRO A 114 -33.39 1.67 -4.39
C PRO A 114 -32.68 1.86 -5.73
N VAL A 115 -31.44 1.38 -5.84
CA VAL A 115 -30.62 1.58 -7.04
C VAL A 115 -30.79 0.42 -8.01
N CYS A 116 -30.60 -0.81 -7.52
CA CYS A 116 -30.64 -2.04 -8.30
C CYS A 116 -31.12 -3.18 -7.41
N ARG A 117 -31.74 -4.21 -8.02
CA ARG A 117 -32.13 -5.44 -7.32
C ARG A 117 -30.95 -6.33 -6.93
N LYS A 118 -29.79 -6.12 -7.57
CA LYS A 118 -28.58 -6.88 -7.31
C LYS A 118 -27.38 -5.96 -7.13
N ARG A 119 -26.48 -6.35 -6.24
CA ARG A 119 -25.15 -5.77 -6.07
C ARG A 119 -24.10 -6.86 -5.90
N TYR A 120 -22.87 -6.57 -6.28
CA TYR A 120 -21.75 -7.50 -6.27
C TYR A 120 -20.67 -6.95 -5.36
N HIS A 121 -20.29 -7.71 -4.34
CA HIS A 121 -19.18 -7.39 -3.46
C HIS A 121 -17.93 -8.11 -3.95
N PHE A 122 -16.85 -7.37 -4.17
CA PHE A 122 -15.53 -7.88 -4.55
C PHE A 122 -14.62 -7.74 -3.34
N ILE A 123 -14.22 -8.87 -2.77
CA ILE A 123 -13.53 -8.94 -1.48
C ILE A 123 -12.23 -9.71 -1.62
N ILE A 124 -11.14 -9.11 -1.14
CA ILE A 124 -9.86 -9.81 -0.92
C ILE A 124 -9.56 -9.73 0.57
N ARG A 125 -9.44 -10.87 1.23
CA ARG A 125 -9.18 -10.95 2.68
C ARG A 125 -7.69 -11.00 2.96
N ALA A 126 -7.24 -10.41 4.07
CA ALA A 126 -5.82 -10.37 4.43
C ALA A 126 -5.21 -11.76 4.71
N ASN A 127 -6.00 -12.66 5.31
CA ASN A 127 -5.55 -14.00 5.75
C ASN A 127 -6.31 -15.16 5.08
N GLY A 128 -7.10 -14.88 4.04
CA GLY A 128 -7.94 -15.90 3.41
C GLY A 128 -7.11 -16.83 2.52
N SER A 129 -6.76 -18.02 3.03
CA SER A 129 -6.49 -19.13 2.10
C SER A 129 -7.78 -19.43 1.33
N PRO A 130 -7.72 -19.91 0.07
CA PRO A 130 -8.91 -20.18 -0.75
C PRO A 130 -9.97 -21.04 -0.03
N SER A 131 -9.53 -21.88 0.91
CA SER A 131 -10.35 -22.81 1.67
C SER A 131 -10.96 -22.26 2.96
N ASP A 132 -10.56 -21.06 3.41
CA ASP A 132 -10.88 -20.54 4.76
C ASP A 132 -12.12 -19.64 4.81
N GLY A 133 -12.67 -19.27 3.65
CA GLY A 133 -13.79 -18.32 3.52
C GLY A 133 -15.12 -18.75 4.17
N PHE A 134 -15.20 -20.00 4.66
CA PHE A 134 -16.41 -20.59 5.24
C PHE A 134 -16.18 -21.20 6.63
N GLN A 135 -15.18 -20.70 7.35
CA GLN A 135 -14.88 -21.14 8.71
C GLN A 135 -15.30 -20.05 9.72
N LYS A 136 -16.33 -20.33 10.52
CA LYS A 136 -16.88 -19.45 11.58
C LYS A 136 -16.62 -20.07 12.94
N LEU A 137 -16.33 -19.29 13.98
CA LEU A 137 -16.32 -19.84 15.34
C LEU A 137 -17.76 -20.01 15.86
N CYS A 138 -18.07 -21.17 16.43
CA CYS A 138 -19.37 -21.45 17.03
C CYS A 138 -19.63 -20.46 18.18
N SER A 139 -20.72 -19.71 18.11
CA SER A 139 -21.08 -18.70 19.11
C SER A 139 -21.22 -19.25 20.54
N ARG A 140 -21.49 -20.56 20.69
CA ARG A 140 -21.69 -21.20 22.01
C ARG A 140 -20.41 -21.76 22.63
N CYS A 141 -19.49 -22.29 21.83
CA CYS A 141 -18.31 -23.00 22.34
C CYS A 141 -16.97 -22.48 21.78
N GLY A 142 -16.98 -21.43 20.94
CA GLY A 142 -15.78 -20.79 20.41
C GLY A 142 -15.00 -21.62 19.40
N ASN A 143 -15.62 -22.67 18.89
CA ASN A 143 -14.96 -23.79 18.25
C ASN A 143 -15.22 -23.74 16.74
N SER A 144 -14.25 -24.14 15.91
CA SER A 144 -14.25 -23.85 14.46
C SER A 144 -15.28 -24.63 13.61
N LEU A 145 -16.28 -23.95 13.08
CA LEU A 145 -17.42 -24.50 12.36
C LEU A 145 -17.30 -24.26 10.85
N GLN A 146 -17.48 -25.34 10.07
CA GLN A 146 -17.58 -25.28 8.60
C GLN A 146 -19.02 -24.94 8.21
N LEU A 147 -19.22 -23.86 7.47
CA LEU A 147 -20.58 -23.36 7.13
C LEU A 147 -21.37 -24.26 6.19
N SER A 148 -20.75 -25.32 5.63
CA SER A 148 -21.46 -26.40 4.95
C SER A 148 -22.32 -27.25 5.89
N GLU A 149 -22.09 -27.14 7.20
CA GLU A 149 -22.79 -27.92 8.23
C GLU A 149 -23.71 -27.01 9.05
N SER A 150 -24.98 -27.40 9.18
CA SER A 150 -25.99 -26.66 9.95
C SER A 150 -25.85 -26.85 11.46
N ARG A 151 -24.88 -27.64 11.92
CA ARG A 151 -24.70 -28.00 13.34
C ARG A 151 -23.24 -27.97 13.75
N CYS A 152 -22.99 -27.47 14.96
CA CYS A 152 -21.67 -27.54 15.58
C CYS A 152 -21.35 -28.96 16.03
N LYS A 153 -20.27 -29.55 15.53
CA LYS A 153 -19.84 -30.92 15.91
C LYS A 153 -19.56 -31.11 17.40
N TRP A 154 -19.20 -30.05 18.12
CA TRP A 154 -18.77 -30.16 19.52
C TRP A 154 -19.87 -29.88 20.54
N CYS A 155 -20.86 -29.04 20.22
CA CYS A 155 -21.91 -28.67 21.17
C CYS A 155 -23.33 -28.83 20.62
N ASP A 156 -23.45 -29.42 19.42
CA ASP A 156 -24.70 -29.66 18.68
C ASP A 156 -25.57 -28.41 18.50
N PHE A 157 -24.96 -27.23 18.59
CA PHE A 157 -25.64 -25.97 18.34
C PHE A 157 -26.06 -25.89 16.87
N VAL A 158 -27.36 -25.75 16.63
CA VAL A 158 -27.94 -25.62 15.29
C VAL A 158 -27.84 -24.16 14.86
N LEU A 159 -27.25 -23.93 13.69
CA LEU A 159 -27.23 -22.63 13.04
C LEU A 159 -28.46 -22.48 12.16
N THR A 160 -29.22 -21.41 12.37
CA THR A 160 -30.31 -21.06 11.45
C THR A 160 -29.74 -20.43 10.18
N THR A 161 -30.53 -20.40 9.11
CA THR A 161 -30.18 -19.68 7.88
C THR A 161 -29.99 -18.18 8.13
N ASP A 162 -30.71 -17.62 9.10
CA ASP A 162 -30.64 -16.21 9.46
C ASP A 162 -29.35 -15.90 10.21
N ASP A 163 -28.94 -16.73 11.18
CA ASP A 163 -27.64 -16.62 11.89
C ASP A 163 -26.44 -16.70 10.93
N LEU A 164 -26.64 -17.46 9.85
CA LEU A 164 -25.64 -17.66 8.82
C LEU A 164 -25.57 -16.45 7.89
N ALA A 165 -26.72 -15.92 7.46
CA ALA A 165 -26.82 -14.71 6.66
C ALA A 165 -26.25 -13.50 7.41
N GLU A 166 -26.63 -13.28 8.67
CA GLU A 166 -26.11 -12.21 9.52
C GLU A 166 -24.59 -12.27 9.65
N TRP A 167 -24.03 -13.48 9.81
CA TRP A 167 -22.59 -13.65 9.82
C TRP A 167 -21.94 -13.23 8.51
N VAL A 168 -22.49 -13.62 7.35
CA VAL A 168 -21.95 -13.18 6.04
C VAL A 168 -22.00 -11.65 5.91
N TYR A 169 -23.07 -11.01 6.38
CA TYR A 169 -23.14 -9.54 6.41
C TYR A 169 -22.09 -8.92 7.33
N SER A 170 -21.84 -9.49 8.51
CA SER A 170 -20.75 -9.00 9.38
C SER A 170 -19.36 -9.15 8.73
N GLN A 171 -19.19 -10.14 7.84
CA GLN A 171 -17.96 -10.24 7.05
C GLN A 171 -17.79 -9.06 6.08
N PHE A 172 -18.86 -8.43 5.59
CA PHE A 172 -18.75 -7.24 4.74
C PHE A 172 -18.30 -6.00 5.49
N GLU A 173 -18.42 -5.99 6.82
CA GLU A 173 -18.02 -4.85 7.66
C GLU A 173 -16.58 -4.98 8.18
N ASP A 174 -15.92 -6.11 7.92
CA ASP A 174 -14.57 -6.38 8.37
C ASP A 174 -13.55 -5.39 7.76
N SER A 175 -12.97 -4.59 8.65
CA SER A 175 -11.98 -3.57 8.29
C SER A 175 -10.61 -4.14 7.85
N SER A 176 -10.36 -5.44 8.04
CA SER A 176 -9.09 -6.09 7.71
C SER A 176 -8.97 -6.50 6.24
N HIS A 177 -10.03 -6.40 5.44
CA HIS A 177 -10.00 -6.74 4.02
C HIS A 177 -8.95 -5.92 3.27
N LEU A 178 -8.17 -6.57 2.41
CA LEU A 178 -7.22 -5.90 1.52
C LEU A 178 -7.95 -5.08 0.45
N LEU A 179 -9.03 -5.63 -0.08
CA LEU A 179 -9.91 -4.96 -1.04
C LEU A 179 -11.35 -5.21 -0.66
N HIS A 180 -12.17 -4.16 -0.66
CA HIS A 180 -13.61 -4.30 -0.68
C HIS A 180 -14.22 -3.27 -1.61
N GLY A 181 -14.76 -3.74 -2.73
CA GLY A 181 -15.52 -2.95 -3.68
C GLY A 181 -16.95 -3.46 -3.81
N VAL A 182 -17.90 -2.56 -4.07
CA VAL A 182 -19.31 -2.91 -4.32
C VAL A 182 -19.72 -2.34 -5.66
N VAL A 183 -20.30 -3.15 -6.54
CA VAL A 183 -20.81 -2.69 -7.84
C VAL A 183 -22.26 -3.12 -8.00
N HIS A 184 -23.12 -2.15 -8.28
CA HIS A 184 -24.53 -2.36 -8.58
C HIS A 184 -24.69 -2.93 -10.00
N SER A 185 -25.78 -3.66 -10.26
CA SER A 185 -26.00 -4.28 -11.58
C SER A 185 -26.12 -3.28 -12.75
N ASN A 186 -26.36 -2.00 -12.47
CA ASN A 186 -26.32 -0.92 -13.47
C ASN A 186 -24.89 -0.44 -13.80
N GLY A 187 -23.86 -0.99 -13.15
CA GLY A 187 -22.44 -0.69 -13.36
C GLY A 187 -21.88 0.47 -12.53
N TYR A 188 -22.65 1.09 -11.63
CA TYR A 188 -22.11 2.07 -10.67
C TYR A 188 -21.61 1.36 -9.42
N GLY A 189 -20.50 1.82 -8.86
CA GLY A 189 -19.90 1.18 -7.70
C GLY A 189 -19.28 2.12 -6.67
N HIS A 190 -18.79 1.49 -5.61
CA HIS A 190 -18.17 2.10 -4.46
C HIS A 190 -16.94 1.30 -4.05
N LEU A 191 -15.81 1.97 -3.89
CA LEU A 191 -14.62 1.40 -3.28
C LEU A 191 -14.66 1.70 -1.78
N LEU A 192 -14.75 0.65 -0.97
CA LEU A 192 -14.95 0.74 0.48
C LEU A 192 -13.64 0.61 1.26
N ARG A 193 -12.76 -0.29 0.81
CA ARG A 193 -11.51 -0.62 1.49
C ARG A 193 -10.40 -0.90 0.50
N VAL A 194 -9.23 -0.33 0.80
CA VAL A 194 -7.95 -0.68 0.18
C VAL A 194 -6.91 -0.67 1.29
N ASN A 195 -6.46 -1.86 1.68
CA ASN A 195 -5.45 -2.06 2.71
C ASN A 195 -4.22 -2.72 2.08
N GLY A 196 -3.10 -1.99 2.09
CA GLY A 196 -1.80 -2.50 1.66
C GLY A 196 -0.99 -3.09 2.82
N LYS A 197 0.33 -3.00 2.74
CA LYS A 197 1.25 -3.44 3.81
C LYS A 197 0.96 -2.75 5.14
N GLU A 198 0.68 -1.45 5.09
CA GLU A 198 0.35 -0.66 6.27
C GLU A 198 -1.01 -1.01 6.88
N GLY A 199 -1.89 -1.68 6.12
CA GLY A 199 -3.18 -2.21 6.59
C GLY A 199 -3.13 -3.68 7.00
N GLY A 200 -1.93 -4.25 7.17
CA GLY A 200 -1.73 -5.63 7.63
C GLY A 200 -1.47 -6.66 6.52
N SER A 201 -1.36 -6.24 5.26
CA SER A 201 -0.95 -7.17 4.19
C SER A 201 0.51 -7.57 4.36
N GLN A 202 0.80 -8.86 4.29
CA GLN A 202 2.20 -9.33 4.35
C GLN A 202 2.96 -9.03 3.04
N THR A 203 2.26 -8.90 1.92
CA THR A 203 2.89 -8.89 0.59
C THR A 203 2.34 -7.82 -0.34
N LEU A 204 1.03 -7.65 -0.43
CA LEU A 204 0.40 -6.73 -1.36
C LEU A 204 0.52 -5.29 -0.86
N THR A 205 1.03 -4.40 -1.71
CA THR A 205 0.97 -2.96 -1.46
C THR A 205 -0.41 -2.42 -1.85
N GLY A 206 -0.79 -1.26 -1.31
CA GLY A 206 -2.04 -0.60 -1.73
C GLY A 206 -2.07 -0.33 -3.24
N THR A 207 -0.93 -0.02 -3.85
CA THR A 207 -0.79 0.15 -5.30
C THR A 207 -1.09 -1.14 -6.07
N HIS A 208 -0.61 -2.31 -5.60
CA HIS A 208 -0.94 -3.59 -6.23
C HIS A 208 -2.45 -3.87 -6.22
N VAL A 209 -3.09 -3.63 -5.07
CA VAL A 209 -4.54 -3.80 -4.92
C VAL A 209 -5.31 -2.84 -5.83
N MET A 210 -4.92 -1.57 -5.89
CA MET A 210 -5.56 -0.58 -6.76
C MET A 210 -5.38 -0.89 -8.25
N ASN A 211 -4.19 -1.29 -8.67
CA ASN A 211 -3.95 -1.68 -10.06
C ASN A 211 -4.82 -2.89 -10.47
N PHE A 212 -4.98 -3.86 -9.56
CA PHE A 212 -5.89 -4.98 -9.80
C PHE A 212 -7.35 -4.52 -9.90
N TRP A 213 -7.81 -3.68 -8.96
CA TRP A 213 -9.16 -3.14 -8.96
C TRP A 213 -9.47 -2.34 -10.23
N ASP A 214 -8.55 -1.49 -10.67
CA ASP A 214 -8.69 -0.66 -11.86
C ASP A 214 -8.83 -1.48 -13.15
N ARG A 215 -7.96 -2.49 -13.34
CA ARG A 215 -8.07 -3.44 -14.46
C ARG A 215 -9.35 -4.26 -14.39
N LEU A 216 -9.75 -4.70 -13.20
CA LEU A 216 -10.99 -5.45 -13.01
C LEU A 216 -12.20 -4.60 -13.39
N CYS A 217 -12.27 -3.35 -12.92
CA CYS A 217 -13.34 -2.41 -13.28
C CYS A 217 -13.42 -2.20 -14.78
N THR A 218 -12.28 -2.01 -15.44
CA THR A 218 -12.19 -1.85 -16.90
C THR A 218 -12.70 -3.09 -17.64
N SER A 219 -12.19 -4.27 -17.27
CA SER A 219 -12.58 -5.55 -17.87
C SER A 219 -14.07 -5.87 -17.69
N LEU A 220 -14.63 -5.53 -16.52
CA LEU A 220 -16.04 -5.71 -16.22
C LEU A 220 -16.94 -4.59 -16.75
N SER A 221 -16.41 -3.59 -17.46
CA SER A 221 -17.21 -2.45 -17.94
C SER A 221 -17.99 -1.75 -16.83
N VAL A 222 -17.35 -1.57 -15.68
CA VAL A 222 -17.85 -0.74 -14.58
C VAL A 222 -17.88 0.71 -15.05
N ARG A 223 -19.01 1.40 -14.85
CA ARG A 223 -19.26 2.73 -15.42
C ARG A 223 -18.58 3.83 -14.64
N LYS A 224 -18.71 3.79 -13.31
CA LYS A 224 -18.12 4.77 -12.40
C LYS A 224 -18.05 4.19 -11.00
N VAL A 225 -16.93 4.42 -10.34
CA VAL A 225 -16.71 4.03 -8.94
C VAL A 225 -16.50 5.29 -8.11
N SER A 226 -17.15 5.36 -6.96
CA SER A 226 -16.92 6.41 -5.96
C SER A 226 -16.11 5.88 -4.79
N VAL A 227 -15.33 6.74 -4.15
CA VAL A 227 -14.56 6.40 -2.95
C VAL A 227 -14.71 7.53 -1.95
N MET A 228 -14.91 7.17 -0.68
CA MET A 228 -14.80 8.14 0.41
C MET A 228 -13.37 8.09 0.93
N ASP A 229 -12.58 9.12 0.59
CA ASP A 229 -11.16 9.14 0.92
C ASP A 229 -10.92 9.51 2.39
N VAL A 230 -10.76 8.46 3.21
CA VAL A 230 -10.32 8.52 4.61
C VAL A 230 -8.91 7.97 4.79
N SER A 231 -8.10 7.98 3.72
CA SER A 231 -6.79 7.33 3.70
C SER A 231 -5.81 7.95 4.70
N ARG A 232 -5.15 7.08 5.46
CA ARG A 232 -4.07 7.44 6.39
C ARG A 232 -2.85 6.57 6.12
N LYS A 233 -1.67 7.15 6.23
CA LYS A 233 -0.39 6.45 6.11
C LYS A 233 0.51 6.87 7.25
N TYR A 234 0.92 5.91 8.10
CA TYR A 234 1.67 6.17 9.34
C TYR A 234 1.05 7.27 10.22
N GLY A 235 -0.28 7.23 10.39
CA GLY A 235 -1.03 8.24 11.16
C GLY A 235 -1.22 9.59 10.43
N THR A 236 -0.58 9.82 9.30
CA THR A 236 -0.72 11.05 8.50
C THR A 236 -1.90 10.94 7.54
N GLU A 237 -2.69 12.01 7.40
CA GLU A 237 -3.77 12.08 6.43
C GLU A 237 -3.23 12.07 4.99
N TYR A 238 -3.31 10.92 4.33
CA TYR A 238 -2.63 10.69 3.06
C TYR A 238 -3.28 11.49 1.92
N ARG A 239 -4.60 11.71 2.01
CA ARG A 239 -5.36 12.61 1.13
C ARG A 239 -4.79 14.03 1.09
N LEU A 240 -4.40 14.59 2.24
CA LEU A 240 -3.89 15.96 2.33
C LEU A 240 -2.47 16.05 1.79
N LEU A 241 -1.64 15.07 2.15
CA LEU A 241 -0.27 14.98 1.68
C LEU A 241 -0.19 14.86 0.15
N HIS A 242 -1.01 14.00 -0.46
CA HIS A 242 -1.09 13.87 -1.91
C HIS A 242 -1.67 15.12 -2.56
N ALA A 243 -2.70 15.73 -1.97
CA ALA A 243 -3.26 16.95 -2.51
C ALA A 243 -2.21 18.06 -2.63
N ILE A 244 -1.40 18.29 -1.59
CA ILE A 244 -0.34 19.32 -1.61
C ILE A 244 0.80 18.97 -2.58
N THR A 245 1.19 17.70 -2.66
CA THR A 245 2.38 17.29 -3.44
C THR A 245 2.07 17.06 -4.92
N LYS A 246 0.93 16.45 -5.23
CA LYS A 246 0.52 16.07 -6.59
C LYS A 246 -0.65 16.89 -7.15
N GLY A 247 -1.36 17.65 -6.32
CA GLY A 247 -2.54 18.40 -6.73
C GLY A 247 -3.85 17.61 -6.70
N HIS A 248 -3.80 16.33 -6.31
CA HIS A 248 -4.94 15.42 -6.24
C HIS A 248 -4.76 14.41 -5.12
N SER A 249 -5.80 13.66 -4.74
CA SER A 249 -5.68 12.59 -3.73
C SER A 249 -4.85 11.41 -4.24
N TRP A 250 -4.48 10.47 -3.37
CA TRP A 250 -3.76 9.27 -3.80
C TRP A 250 -4.52 8.45 -4.85
N TYR A 251 -5.85 8.38 -4.73
CA TYR A 251 -6.71 7.71 -5.71
C TYR A 251 -6.69 8.38 -7.09
N GLY A 252 -6.33 9.67 -7.17
CA GLY A 252 -6.19 10.38 -8.43
C GLY A 252 -5.15 9.79 -9.38
N ASN A 253 -4.20 8.99 -8.88
CA ASN A 253 -3.28 8.23 -9.76
C ASN A 253 -4.01 7.17 -10.62
N TRP A 254 -5.27 6.84 -10.32
CA TRP A 254 -6.16 5.95 -11.10
C TRP A 254 -7.37 6.70 -11.67
N GLY A 255 -7.25 8.01 -11.89
CA GLY A 255 -8.32 8.81 -12.49
C GLY A 255 -9.52 9.11 -11.57
N TYR A 256 -9.41 8.87 -10.27
CA TYR A 256 -10.43 9.36 -9.32
C TYR A 256 -10.32 10.87 -9.17
N GLU A 257 -11.45 11.54 -9.36
CA GLU A 257 -11.55 13.01 -9.29
C GLU A 257 -12.42 13.45 -8.11
N PHE A 258 -12.44 14.76 -7.88
CA PHE A 258 -13.36 15.36 -6.92
C PHE A 258 -14.81 15.05 -7.31
N GLY A 259 -15.52 14.36 -6.42
CA GLY A 259 -16.94 14.08 -6.57
C GLY A 259 -17.79 15.18 -5.94
N ASN A 260 -18.31 14.90 -4.74
CA ASN A 260 -19.08 15.85 -3.96
C ASN A 260 -18.26 16.30 -2.74
N GLY A 261 -18.22 17.60 -2.48
CA GLY A 261 -17.63 18.14 -1.25
C GLY A 261 -18.60 18.06 -0.08
N SER A 262 -18.06 17.96 1.13
CA SER A 262 -18.85 18.14 2.35
C SER A 262 -19.24 19.61 2.51
N TYR A 263 -20.41 19.87 3.10
CA TYR A 263 -20.84 21.22 3.51
C TYR A 263 -20.78 22.31 2.42
N GLY A 264 -21.06 21.96 1.16
CA GLY A 264 -21.09 22.92 0.05
C GLY A 264 -19.72 23.25 -0.55
N LEU A 265 -18.66 22.52 -0.18
CA LEU A 265 -17.35 22.63 -0.84
C LEU A 265 -17.47 22.26 -2.32
N THR A 266 -17.06 23.18 -3.18
CA THR A 266 -17.01 22.97 -4.63
C THR A 266 -15.64 22.45 -5.06
N SER A 267 -15.58 21.83 -6.24
CA SER A 267 -14.31 21.42 -6.87
C SER A 267 -13.36 22.62 -7.04
N GLU A 268 -13.91 23.79 -7.40
CA GLU A 268 -13.14 25.02 -7.55
C GLU A 268 -12.52 25.47 -6.24
N THR A 269 -13.33 25.55 -5.18
CA THR A 269 -12.84 25.91 -3.83
C THR A 269 -11.77 24.93 -3.37
N TYR A 270 -11.97 23.63 -3.58
CA TYR A 270 -10.97 22.62 -3.23
C TYR A 270 -9.65 22.84 -3.97
N ARG A 271 -9.70 23.04 -5.29
CA ARG A 271 -8.53 23.32 -6.13
C ARG A 271 -7.78 24.56 -5.67
N GLN A 272 -8.49 25.66 -5.41
CA GLN A 272 -7.91 26.91 -4.94
C GLN A 272 -7.22 26.75 -3.57
N VAL A 273 -7.83 26.01 -2.64
CA VAL A 273 -7.23 25.72 -1.33
C VAL A 273 -5.97 24.88 -1.49
N VAL A 274 -6.01 23.84 -2.32
CA VAL A 274 -4.84 23.00 -2.59
C VAL A 274 -3.69 23.83 -3.18
N GLU A 275 -3.97 24.69 -4.17
CA GLU A 275 -2.98 25.57 -4.78
C GLU A 275 -2.39 26.56 -3.77
N THR A 276 -3.25 27.17 -2.95
CA THR A 276 -2.84 28.12 -1.91
C THR A 276 -1.93 27.45 -0.88
N LEU A 277 -2.35 26.32 -0.33
CA LEU A 277 -1.57 25.56 0.65
C LEU A 277 -0.23 25.06 0.06
N SER A 278 -0.25 24.62 -1.20
CA SER A 278 0.95 24.15 -1.89
C SER A 278 2.01 25.24 -2.02
N ARG A 279 1.58 26.49 -2.23
CA ARG A 279 2.45 27.65 -2.42
C ARG A 279 2.88 28.34 -1.13
N VAL A 280 2.43 27.88 0.03
CA VAL A 280 2.82 28.49 1.33
C VAL A 280 4.35 28.47 1.45
N PRO A 281 4.98 29.64 1.52
CA PRO A 281 6.41 29.75 1.68
C PRO A 281 6.88 29.19 3.04
N LEU A 282 7.97 28.41 3.04
CA LEU A 282 8.54 27.82 4.25
C LEU A 282 9.18 28.86 5.15
N ASP A 283 9.61 30.00 4.61
CA ASP A 283 10.16 31.12 5.39
C ASP A 283 9.11 31.69 6.36
N GLN A 284 7.82 31.69 6.02
CA GLN A 284 6.73 32.09 6.93
C GLN A 284 6.63 31.15 8.14
N ILE A 285 6.85 29.85 7.94
CA ILE A 285 6.84 28.84 9.02
C ILE A 285 8.15 28.90 9.83
N LEU A 286 9.25 29.20 9.15
CA LEU A 286 10.57 29.38 9.73
C LEU A 286 10.77 30.79 10.30
N PHE A 287 9.81 31.69 10.19
CA PHE A 287 9.91 33.04 10.72
C PHE A 287 9.95 32.96 12.25
N HIS A 288 10.93 33.63 12.85
CA HIS A 288 11.15 33.64 14.29
C HIS A 288 11.05 35.06 14.83
N GLY A 289 10.38 35.20 15.99
CA GLY A 289 10.68 36.26 16.94
C GLY A 289 11.95 35.94 17.77
N ARG A 290 12.14 36.58 18.92
CA ARG A 290 13.31 36.34 19.80
C ARG A 290 13.25 35.04 20.64
N GLY A 291 12.77 33.93 20.08
CA GLY A 291 12.59 32.65 20.79
C GLY A 291 13.45 31.50 20.22
N PRO A 292 13.64 30.39 20.98
CA PRO A 292 14.34 29.21 20.48
C PRO A 292 13.55 28.50 19.38
N ARG A 293 14.24 27.75 18.51
CA ARG A 293 13.63 26.95 17.43
C ARG A 293 12.70 25.88 17.99
N THR A 294 11.52 25.76 17.39
CA THR A 294 10.63 24.62 17.63
C THR A 294 11.15 23.36 16.95
N SER A 295 10.70 22.19 17.43
CA SER A 295 11.03 20.89 16.83
C SER A 295 10.64 20.81 15.35
N LEU A 296 9.51 21.40 14.97
CA LEU A 296 9.05 21.47 13.58
C LEU A 296 10.02 22.29 12.72
N GLN A 297 10.40 23.49 13.16
CA GLN A 297 11.30 24.37 12.41
C GLN A 297 12.70 23.75 12.28
N ALA A 298 13.14 23.04 13.31
CA ALA A 298 14.40 22.34 13.29
C ALA A 298 14.38 21.14 12.32
N ALA A 299 13.28 20.36 12.29
CA ALA A 299 13.07 19.32 11.30
C ALA A 299 13.02 19.86 9.86
N ILE A 300 12.33 20.98 9.62
CA ILE A 300 12.31 21.64 8.30
C ILE A 300 13.74 22.05 7.90
N SER A 301 14.49 22.67 8.82
CA SER A 301 15.88 23.09 8.58
C SER A 301 16.78 21.90 8.25
N PHE A 302 16.60 20.78 8.95
CA PHE A 302 17.29 19.51 8.68
C PHE A 302 17.04 19.04 7.25
N TYR A 303 15.78 18.92 6.82
CA TYR A 303 15.46 18.46 5.47
C TYR A 303 15.87 19.45 4.38
N LYS A 304 15.84 20.77 4.65
CA LYS A 304 16.45 21.78 3.77
C LYS A 304 17.93 21.52 3.56
N SER A 305 18.67 21.22 4.63
CA SER A 305 20.11 20.92 4.55
C SER A 305 20.44 19.61 3.79
N LEU A 306 19.46 18.70 3.68
CA LEU A 306 19.59 17.45 2.93
C LEU A 306 19.15 17.57 1.48
N SER A 307 18.43 18.63 1.08
CA SER A 307 17.98 18.78 -0.31
C SER A 307 19.11 19.31 -1.21
N ASN A 308 19.20 18.79 -2.45
CA ASN A 308 20.12 19.33 -3.48
C ASN A 308 19.52 20.56 -4.18
N SER A 309 18.22 20.75 -4.04
CA SER A 309 17.46 21.85 -4.61
C SER A 309 16.91 22.73 -3.50
N GLU A 310 16.72 24.01 -3.79
CA GLU A 310 16.11 24.93 -2.84
C GLU A 310 14.67 24.50 -2.53
N LEU A 311 14.36 24.29 -1.24
CA LEU A 311 12.99 24.02 -0.80
C LEU A 311 12.39 25.34 -0.33
N LEU A 312 11.48 25.88 -1.15
CA LEU A 312 10.86 27.19 -0.92
C LEU A 312 9.47 27.06 -0.32
N THR A 313 8.68 26.08 -0.76
CA THR A 313 7.26 25.95 -0.41
C THR A 313 6.96 24.66 0.36
N LEU A 314 5.76 24.58 0.96
CA LEU A 314 5.25 23.34 1.55
C LEU A 314 5.24 22.18 0.54
N LYS A 315 4.86 22.46 -0.72
CA LYS A 315 4.89 21.46 -1.78
C LYS A 315 6.30 20.92 -2.01
N ASP A 316 7.32 21.79 -2.05
CA ASP A 316 8.70 21.36 -2.26
C ASP A 316 9.19 20.46 -1.13
N LEU A 317 8.94 20.86 0.12
CA LEU A 317 9.31 20.08 1.30
C LEU A 317 8.65 18.70 1.31
N PHE A 318 7.33 18.64 1.18
CA PHE A 318 6.62 17.37 1.23
C PHE A 318 6.95 16.47 0.02
N SER A 319 7.16 17.05 -1.16
CA SER A 319 7.59 16.30 -2.34
C SER A 319 9.00 15.72 -2.17
N PHE A 320 9.91 16.47 -1.53
CA PHE A 320 11.23 15.97 -1.16
C PHE A 320 11.15 14.82 -0.15
N LEU A 321 10.37 14.98 0.92
CA LEU A 321 10.16 13.93 1.93
C LEU A 321 9.56 12.65 1.32
N LEU A 322 8.57 12.78 0.45
CA LEU A 322 7.97 11.63 -0.23
C LEU A 322 8.98 10.90 -1.12
N ARG A 323 9.88 11.62 -1.81
CA ARG A 323 10.96 11.02 -2.60
C ARG A 323 11.94 10.24 -1.71
N LEU A 324 12.38 10.83 -0.61
CA LEU A 324 13.26 10.14 0.35
C LEU A 324 12.63 8.84 0.89
N LEU A 325 11.32 8.86 1.19
CA LEU A 325 10.58 7.66 1.62
C LEU A 325 10.48 6.61 0.52
N GLN A 326 10.41 7.00 -0.75
CA GLN A 326 10.42 6.06 -1.87
C GLN A 326 11.80 5.43 -2.04
N GLU A 327 12.85 6.25 -2.01
CA GLU A 327 14.25 5.81 -2.11
C GLU A 327 14.63 4.85 -0.98
N SER A 328 14.22 5.13 0.26
CA SER A 328 14.49 4.22 1.39
C SER A 328 13.81 2.86 1.25
N ASN A 329 12.58 2.84 0.73
CA ASN A 329 11.84 1.59 0.49
C ASN A 329 12.45 0.77 -0.67
N MET A 330 12.99 1.45 -1.69
CA MET A 330 13.70 0.80 -2.80
C MET A 330 15.05 0.24 -2.34
N ALA A 331 15.83 1.00 -1.57
CA ALA A 331 17.11 0.54 -1.02
C ALA A 331 16.95 -0.68 -0.08
N THR A 332 15.83 -0.78 0.63
CA THR A 332 15.48 -1.96 1.46
C THR A 332 15.11 -3.18 0.63
N SER A 333 14.67 -2.98 -0.62
CA SER A 333 14.32 -4.07 -1.56
C SER A 333 15.53 -4.49 -2.41
N GLU A 334 16.46 -3.57 -2.71
CA GLU A 334 17.69 -3.82 -3.47
C GLU A 334 18.82 -4.44 -2.62
N SER A 335 18.78 -4.33 -1.28
CA SER A 335 19.73 -5.02 -0.39
C SER A 335 19.62 -6.55 -0.41
N VAL A 336 18.61 -7.10 -1.09
CA VAL A 336 18.42 -8.55 -1.33
C VAL A 336 18.71 -8.94 -2.80
N SER A 337 18.99 -7.97 -3.69
CA SER A 337 19.33 -8.27 -5.09
C SER A 337 20.56 -7.49 -5.54
N THR A 338 21.74 -8.06 -5.28
CA THR A 338 23.00 -7.60 -5.86
C THR A 338 23.04 -7.92 -7.35
N VAL A 339 22.40 -7.08 -8.17
CA VAL A 339 22.68 -7.02 -9.60
C VAL A 339 23.03 -5.59 -9.96
N LYS A 340 24.30 -5.39 -10.27
CA LYS A 340 24.86 -4.16 -10.84
C LYS A 340 23.94 -3.65 -11.95
N ARG A 341 23.25 -2.52 -11.73
CA ARG A 341 22.77 -1.67 -12.81
C ARG A 341 23.59 -0.39 -12.79
N ASP A 342 24.40 -0.24 -13.82
CA ASP A 342 24.94 1.05 -14.24
C ASP A 342 23.78 2.05 -14.35
N LEU A 343 23.78 3.06 -13.49
CA LEU A 343 22.91 4.22 -13.65
C LEU A 343 23.38 5.01 -14.86
N GLY A 344 22.65 4.85 -15.97
CA GLY A 344 22.64 5.77 -17.09
C GLY A 344 22.26 7.17 -16.59
N GLY A 345 23.12 8.14 -16.93
CA GLY A 345 23.06 9.50 -16.43
C GLY A 345 21.81 10.28 -16.81
N CYS A 346 21.35 11.12 -15.88
CA CYS A 346 20.41 12.19 -16.17
C CYS A 346 21.19 13.37 -16.81
N PRO A 347 20.85 13.82 -18.02
CA PRO A 347 21.56 14.88 -18.71
C PRO A 347 21.02 16.25 -18.29
N SER A 348 21.28 16.67 -17.05
CA SER A 348 21.07 18.05 -16.62
C SER A 348 21.95 18.40 -15.42
N SER A 349 23.26 18.40 -15.64
CA SER A 349 24.18 19.25 -14.90
C SER A 349 25.51 19.26 -15.65
N ARG A 350 25.62 20.13 -16.67
CA ARG A 350 26.95 20.58 -17.15
C ARG A 350 27.50 21.61 -16.17
N VAL A 351 27.59 21.24 -14.89
CA VAL A 351 28.44 21.95 -13.93
C VAL A 351 29.78 21.24 -14.00
N LEU A 352 30.82 21.99 -14.36
CA LEU A 352 32.21 21.57 -14.23
C LEU A 352 32.42 21.10 -12.79
N CYS A 353 32.39 19.79 -12.54
CA CYS A 353 32.52 19.26 -11.19
C CYS A 353 33.96 19.49 -10.74
N ALA A 354 34.14 20.32 -9.70
CA ALA A 354 35.45 20.66 -9.16
C ALA A 354 36.16 19.46 -8.50
N TRP A 355 35.45 18.36 -8.29
CA TRP A 355 35.93 17.15 -7.61
C TRP A 355 35.54 15.89 -8.39
N SER A 356 36.39 14.88 -8.32
CA SER A 356 36.14 13.55 -8.85
C SER A 356 35.31 12.70 -7.89
N ARG A 357 34.75 11.60 -8.40
CA ARG A 357 34.08 10.60 -7.56
C ARG A 357 35.01 10.01 -6.50
N ASN A 358 36.29 9.87 -6.81
CA ASN A 358 37.29 9.33 -5.90
C ASN A 358 37.53 10.27 -4.71
N ASP A 359 37.50 11.60 -4.93
CA ASP A 359 37.68 12.59 -3.86
C ASP A 359 36.54 12.52 -2.83
N VAL A 360 35.31 12.24 -3.29
CA VAL A 360 34.15 12.03 -2.42
C VAL A 360 34.28 10.72 -1.65
N GLU A 361 34.63 9.62 -2.34
CA GLU A 361 34.75 8.30 -1.73
C GLU A 361 35.86 8.26 -0.67
N GLU A 362 37.03 8.84 -0.94
CA GLU A 362 38.15 8.93 0.01
C GLU A 362 37.79 9.74 1.28
N LEU A 363 37.06 10.84 1.09
CA LEU A 363 36.61 11.68 2.20
C LEU A 363 35.52 10.99 3.02
N GLN A 364 34.59 10.28 2.37
CA GLN A 364 33.58 9.47 3.06
C GLN A 364 34.21 8.31 3.84
N GLU A 365 35.20 7.60 3.28
CA GLU A 365 35.96 6.58 4.01
C GLU A 365 36.68 7.16 5.23
N SER A 366 37.25 8.36 5.09
CA SER A 366 37.88 9.06 6.20
C SER A 366 36.88 9.40 7.32
N MET A 367 35.68 9.86 6.95
CA MET A 367 34.58 10.12 7.89
C MET A 367 34.12 8.82 8.58
N ILE A 368 34.01 7.72 7.84
CA ILE A 368 33.65 6.40 8.38
C ILE A 368 34.70 5.90 9.37
N LYS A 369 36.01 6.11 9.10
CA LYS A 369 37.08 5.78 10.05
C LYS A 369 36.95 6.56 11.36
N VAL A 370 36.57 7.83 11.30
CA VAL A 370 36.30 8.66 12.49
C VAL A 370 35.10 8.13 13.26
N LEU A 371 34.00 7.79 12.57
CA LEU A 371 32.82 7.19 13.19
C LEU A 371 33.14 5.83 13.83
N THR A 372 33.96 5.01 13.18
CA THR A 372 34.40 3.70 13.68
C THR A 372 35.26 3.84 14.94
N ALA A 373 36.16 4.84 14.97
CA ALA A 373 36.95 5.14 16.17
C ALA A 373 36.09 5.69 17.33
N ALA A 374 35.04 6.45 17.02
CA ALA A 374 34.10 6.97 18.01
C ALA A 374 33.08 5.91 18.50
N SER A 375 32.85 4.84 17.73
CA SER A 375 31.84 3.79 17.99
C SER A 375 32.13 2.91 19.21
N GLY A 376 33.30 3.00 19.84
CA GLY A 376 33.61 2.31 21.10
C GLY A 376 32.76 2.80 22.28
N GLU A 377 32.20 4.00 22.16
CA GLU A 377 31.15 4.52 23.03
C GLU A 377 29.87 4.55 22.21
N THR A 378 28.71 4.20 22.77
CA THR A 378 27.41 4.14 22.07
C THR A 378 26.86 5.53 21.63
N LYS A 379 27.75 6.45 21.27
CA LYS A 379 27.50 7.87 21.02
C LYS A 379 27.30 8.13 19.54
N TRP A 380 26.27 8.91 19.26
CA TRP A 380 26.00 9.47 17.94
C TRP A 380 26.87 10.72 17.75
N VAL A 381 27.48 10.88 16.58
CA VAL A 381 28.38 11.99 16.28
C VAL A 381 27.66 13.03 15.45
N ALA A 382 27.55 14.26 15.96
CA ALA A 382 26.89 15.35 15.26
C ALA A 382 27.66 15.78 13.99
N ARG A 383 26.91 16.21 12.97
CA ARG A 383 27.42 16.63 11.66
C ARG A 383 28.42 17.78 11.78
N HIS A 384 28.13 18.79 12.62
CA HIS A 384 29.08 19.88 12.85
C HIS A 384 30.39 19.39 13.47
N THR A 385 30.35 18.38 14.35
CA THR A 385 31.56 17.76 14.91
C THR A 385 32.35 17.05 13.82
N LEU A 386 31.69 16.22 13.01
CA LEU A 386 32.35 15.51 11.91
C LEU A 386 32.95 16.47 10.88
N LYS A 387 32.20 17.53 10.53
CA LYS A 387 32.64 18.62 9.65
C LYS A 387 33.84 19.37 10.26
N GLY A 388 33.82 19.62 11.56
CA GLY A 388 34.91 20.25 12.30
C GLY A 388 36.19 19.41 12.30
N VAL A 389 36.10 18.09 12.50
CA VAL A 389 37.26 17.19 12.43
C VAL A 389 37.82 17.13 11.00
N MET A 390 36.96 17.16 9.99
CA MET A 390 37.34 17.06 8.58
C MET A 390 37.64 18.41 7.91
N CYS A 391 37.50 19.55 8.62
CA CYS A 391 37.55 20.90 8.03
C CYS A 391 38.86 21.24 7.30
N LYS A 392 39.97 20.57 7.65
CA LYS A 392 41.29 20.77 7.02
C LYS A 392 41.57 19.81 5.86
N ARG A 393 40.72 18.80 5.62
CA ARG A 393 40.96 17.75 4.62
C ARG A 393 40.33 18.03 3.26
N ALA A 394 39.33 18.91 3.20
CA ALA A 394 38.58 19.17 1.98
C ALA A 394 37.94 20.56 2.02
N SER A 395 37.52 21.06 0.86
CA SER A 395 36.78 22.32 0.81
C SER A 395 35.45 22.19 1.55
N PRO A 396 34.89 23.29 2.10
CA PRO A 396 33.61 23.27 2.81
C PRO A 396 32.47 22.64 2.01
N GLU A 397 32.48 22.84 0.70
CA GLU A 397 31.48 22.33 -0.24
C GLU A 397 31.60 20.81 -0.45
N LEU A 398 32.84 20.30 -0.61
CA LEU A 398 33.10 18.86 -0.73
C LEU A 398 32.77 18.12 0.58
N LEU A 399 33.02 18.76 1.73
CA LEU A 399 32.63 18.25 3.04
C LEU A 399 31.12 18.15 3.20
N ASP A 400 30.38 19.20 2.83
CA ASP A 400 28.92 19.19 2.92
C ASP A 400 28.29 18.17 1.96
N TYR A 401 28.83 18.04 0.75
CA TYR A 401 28.42 17.01 -0.20
C TYR A 401 28.67 15.60 0.34
N SER A 402 29.85 15.36 0.90
CA SER A 402 30.23 14.04 1.41
C SER A 402 29.43 13.62 2.64
N LEU A 403 29.19 14.54 3.59
CA LEU A 403 28.37 14.32 4.79
C LEU A 403 26.90 14.02 4.44
N LYS A 404 26.38 14.71 3.43
CA LYS A 404 25.01 14.52 2.95
C LYS A 404 24.76 13.11 2.41
N HIS A 405 25.76 12.54 1.73
CA HIS A 405 25.69 11.21 1.13
C HIS A 405 26.35 10.11 1.98
N LEU A 406 26.62 10.40 3.27
CA LEU A 406 27.31 9.49 4.18
C LEU A 406 26.38 8.41 4.76
N GLY A 407 25.10 8.74 5.00
CA GLY A 407 24.11 7.79 5.50
C GLY A 407 23.85 6.66 4.50
N GLY A 408 23.82 5.42 4.97
CA GLY A 408 23.66 4.22 4.14
C GLY A 408 24.95 3.68 3.52
N LYS A 409 26.11 4.34 3.75
CA LYS A 409 27.41 3.82 3.29
C LYS A 409 27.87 2.67 4.16
N LEU A 410 28.51 1.69 3.54
CA LEU A 410 29.11 0.54 4.23
C LEU A 410 30.52 0.88 4.71
N ALA A 411 30.77 0.61 5.97
CA ALA A 411 32.10 0.59 6.54
C ALA A 411 32.82 -0.73 6.20
N SER A 412 34.14 -0.74 6.34
CA SER A 412 35.00 -1.90 6.04
C SER A 412 34.69 -3.13 6.90
N ASN A 413 34.01 -2.96 8.03
CA ASN A 413 33.53 -4.01 8.92
C ASN A 413 32.10 -4.49 8.60
N CYS A 414 31.58 -4.16 7.40
CA CYS A 414 30.21 -4.45 6.96
C CYS A 414 29.09 -3.77 7.78
N MET A 415 29.42 -2.80 8.63
CA MET A 415 28.41 -1.98 9.32
C MET A 415 27.96 -0.83 8.42
N MET A 416 26.67 -0.53 8.43
CA MET A 416 26.11 0.58 7.65
C MET A 416 26.04 1.85 8.50
N VAL A 417 26.53 2.97 7.95
CA VAL A 417 26.41 4.27 8.60
C VAL A 417 24.94 4.64 8.70
N GLN A 418 24.47 4.85 9.93
CA GLN A 418 23.13 5.34 10.18
C GLN A 418 23.17 6.86 10.33
N ALA A 419 22.19 7.54 9.74
CA ALA A 419 21.99 8.96 9.92
C ALA A 419 20.63 9.19 10.59
N ARG A 420 20.57 10.06 11.59
CA ARG A 420 19.32 10.48 12.23
C ARG A 420 19.31 11.98 12.52
N CYS A 421 18.14 12.53 12.78
CA CYS A 421 18.01 13.85 13.38
C CYS A 421 18.02 13.70 14.91
N SER A 422 18.91 14.41 15.59
CA SER A 422 18.98 14.40 17.06
C SER A 422 17.73 15.01 17.69
N PRO A 423 17.07 14.38 18.67
CA PRO A 423 15.92 14.98 19.34
C PRO A 423 16.26 16.22 20.17
N SER A 424 17.52 16.36 20.62
CA SER A 424 17.97 17.42 21.51
C SER A 424 18.67 18.57 20.79
N SER A 425 19.54 18.26 19.82
CA SER A 425 20.29 19.27 19.05
C SER A 425 19.64 19.61 17.71
N TYR A 426 18.74 18.75 17.22
CA TYR A 426 18.14 18.83 15.88
C TYR A 426 19.14 18.95 14.72
N ASP A 427 20.39 18.55 14.97
CA ASP A 427 21.42 18.39 13.94
C ASP A 427 21.41 16.95 13.43
N VAL A 428 21.98 16.75 12.23
CA VAL A 428 22.22 15.41 11.69
C VAL A 428 23.27 14.74 12.57
N GLU A 429 22.98 13.55 13.08
CA GLU A 429 23.97 12.72 13.76
C GLU A 429 24.22 11.44 12.96
N PHE A 430 25.47 10.98 12.98
CA PHE A 430 25.91 9.76 12.32
C PHE A 430 26.41 8.74 13.33
N ARG A 431 26.26 7.46 12.99
CA ARG A 431 26.82 6.34 13.75
C ARG A 431 27.27 5.24 12.81
#